data_AF-A0A7S0W8P8-F1
#
_entry.id   AF-A0A7S0W8P8-F1
#
_cell.length_a   1.000
_cell.length_b   1.000
_cell.length_c   1.000
_cell.angle_alpha   90.00
_cell.angle_beta   90.00
_cell.angle_gamma   90.00
#
_symmetry.space_group_name_H-M   'P 1'
#
loop_
_entity.id
_entity.type
_entity.pdbx_description
1 polymer ?
#
loop_
_entity_poly.entity_id
_entity_poly.type
_entity_poly.pdbx_seq_one_letter_code
_entity_poly.pdbx_strand_id
1 'polypeptide(L)'
;GEGGGLVAICRRLCERRGFQGSLGKDEGCCVPQSDRCARSSLVLKSVLKTPPPSHQTFNCAEQYMMYHKAKTFDDRDSMDLIMKAKTGKQQKALGRKVANFNQKKWDGVCDRIVEQASFLKHSQNQNFMAELKATRGLILVEASPLDNVWGIGMGADDPRSRDPSTWPPKSNRLGKALMKARDRLLLDEGEEEGTKKEQGEQGGEGGGE
;
A
#
# COMPACT_ATOMS: atom_id res chain seq x y z
N GLY A 1 -8.82 -29.48 12.58
CA GLY A 1 -8.61 -29.28 11.14
C GLY A 1 -8.22 -27.84 10.93
N GLU A 2 -7.08 -27.64 10.31
CA GLU A 2 -6.30 -26.43 10.07
C GLU A 2 -7.08 -25.12 9.81
N GLY A 3 -6.94 -24.16 10.72
CA GLY A 3 -6.32 -22.84 10.47
C GLY A 3 -6.70 -22.01 9.23
N GLY A 4 -7.91 -22.11 8.70
CA GLY A 4 -8.39 -21.20 7.64
C GLY A 4 -8.53 -19.77 8.15
N GLY A 5 -7.46 -18.97 8.05
CA GLY A 5 -7.51 -17.54 8.36
C GLY A 5 -8.59 -16.85 7.53
N LEU A 6 -9.41 -15.99 8.16
CA LEU A 6 -10.50 -15.29 7.49
C LEU A 6 -9.94 -14.40 6.36
N VAL A 7 -10.27 -14.73 5.11
CA VAL A 7 -9.87 -13.95 3.93
C VAL A 7 -10.79 -12.75 3.75
N ALA A 8 -10.21 -11.55 3.76
CA ALA A 8 -10.89 -10.31 3.45
C ALA A 8 -10.56 -9.89 2.01
N ILE A 9 -11.58 -9.94 1.16
CA ILE A 9 -11.49 -9.47 -0.23
C ILE A 9 -11.54 -7.94 -0.23
N CYS A 10 -10.44 -7.30 -0.64
CA CYS A 10 -10.23 -5.85 -0.56
C CYS A 10 -11.29 -5.01 -1.29
N ARG A 11 -12.09 -5.62 -2.17
CA ARG A 11 -13.22 -4.97 -2.84
C ARG A 11 -14.17 -4.25 -1.86
N ARG A 12 -14.33 -4.79 -0.65
CA ARG A 12 -15.24 -4.25 0.37
C ARG A 12 -14.73 -3.06 1.19
N LEU A 13 -13.43 -2.75 1.19
CA LEU A 13 -12.92 -1.57 1.91
C LEU A 13 -13.25 -0.26 1.17
N CYS A 14 -13.38 -0.30 -0.17
CA CYS A 14 -13.63 0.90 -0.99
C CYS A 14 -15.08 1.06 -1.48
N GLU A 15 -15.93 0.04 -1.38
CA GLU A 15 -17.31 0.07 -1.92
C GLU A 15 -18.30 0.92 -1.11
N ARG A 16 -17.95 1.47 0.07
CA ARG A 16 -18.79 2.46 0.76
C ARG A 16 -18.93 3.81 0.02
N ARG A 17 -18.35 3.99 -1.18
CA ARG A 17 -18.49 5.23 -1.97
C ARG A 17 -18.75 5.02 -3.48
N GLY A 18 -19.45 3.95 -3.88
CA GLY A 18 -20.16 3.87 -5.17
C GLY A 18 -19.37 4.24 -6.44
N PHE A 19 -18.42 3.40 -6.85
CA PHE A 19 -17.67 3.62 -8.10
C PHE A 19 -17.70 2.40 -9.03
N GLN A 20 -18.33 2.55 -10.20
CA GLN A 20 -18.22 1.63 -11.33
C GLN A 20 -17.02 2.07 -12.20
N GLY A 21 -15.94 1.29 -12.22
CA GLY A 21 -14.79 1.52 -13.10
C GLY A 21 -14.43 0.26 -13.86
N SER A 22 -14.47 0.31 -15.18
CA SER A 22 -14.11 -0.81 -16.07
C SER A 22 -12.63 -1.20 -15.90
N LEU A 23 -12.39 -2.51 -15.90
CA LEU A 23 -11.07 -3.12 -15.88
C LEU A 23 -10.46 -3.01 -17.28
N GLY A 24 -9.39 -2.22 -17.42
CA GLY A 24 -8.62 -2.15 -18.65
C GLY A 24 -7.67 -3.34 -18.75
N LYS A 25 -7.69 -4.01 -19.90
CA LYS A 25 -6.70 -5.01 -20.33
C LYS A 25 -5.34 -4.32 -20.43
N ASP A 26 -4.31 -4.76 -19.71
CA ASP A 26 -2.94 -4.29 -19.91
C ASP A 26 -1.96 -5.31 -19.32
N GLU A 27 -1.36 -6.13 -20.18
CA GLU A 27 -0.30 -7.09 -19.81
C GLU A 27 1.06 -6.39 -19.78
N GLY A 28 1.91 -6.73 -18.79
CA GLY A 28 3.33 -6.35 -18.79
C GLY A 28 3.79 -5.28 -17.80
N CYS A 29 2.96 -4.79 -16.88
CA CYS A 29 3.42 -3.93 -15.78
C CYS A 29 3.15 -4.60 -14.43
N CYS A 30 4.22 -4.99 -13.74
CA CYS A 30 4.18 -5.57 -12.39
C CYS A 30 3.92 -4.48 -11.33
N VAL A 31 2.84 -3.74 -11.49
CA VAL A 31 2.34 -2.75 -10.54
C VAL A 31 0.85 -3.06 -10.40
N PRO A 32 0.29 -3.09 -9.18
CA PRO A 32 -1.13 -3.37 -8.98
C PRO A 32 -1.99 -2.52 -9.92
N GLN A 33 -3.11 -3.06 -10.40
CA GLN A 33 -4.03 -2.33 -11.27
C GLN A 33 -4.72 -1.17 -10.54
N SER A 34 -3.97 -0.08 -10.27
CA SER A 34 -4.41 1.19 -9.68
C SER A 34 -5.36 1.06 -8.49
N ASP A 35 -4.91 1.49 -7.33
CA ASP A 35 -5.81 1.92 -6.25
C ASP A 35 -6.79 2.97 -6.82
N ARG A 36 -7.96 2.56 -7.28
CA ARG A 36 -9.10 3.46 -7.55
C ARG A 36 -9.67 4.06 -6.25
N CYS A 37 -8.98 3.81 -5.13
CA CYS A 37 -9.31 4.25 -3.81
C CYS A 37 -8.35 5.38 -3.39
N ALA A 38 -8.63 6.57 -3.91
CA ALA A 38 -8.46 7.88 -3.26
C ALA A 38 -8.58 9.01 -4.31
N ARG A 39 -9.80 9.41 -4.65
CA ARG A 39 -10.03 10.84 -4.96
C ARG A 39 -10.09 11.58 -3.63
N SER A 40 -8.94 11.72 -2.98
CA SER A 40 -8.73 12.78 -2.01
C SER A 40 -7.56 13.61 -2.50
N SER A 41 -7.90 14.74 -3.10
CA SER A 41 -7.02 15.89 -3.20
C SER A 41 -6.83 16.46 -1.78
N LEU A 42 -6.22 15.68 -0.89
CA LEU A 42 -5.65 16.22 0.33
C LEU A 42 -4.21 16.58 -0.03
N VAL A 43 -4.11 17.78 -0.57
CA VAL A 43 -2.87 18.54 -0.68
C VAL A 43 -2.07 18.30 0.59
N LEU A 44 -0.83 17.82 0.45
CA LEU A 44 0.19 17.96 1.48
C LEU A 44 0.28 19.45 1.84
N LYS A 45 -0.44 19.86 2.87
CA LYS A 45 -0.30 21.16 3.50
C LYS A 45 0.05 20.90 4.95
N SER A 46 1.35 21.10 5.24
CA SER A 46 1.96 21.19 6.57
C SER A 46 2.04 19.83 7.30
N VAL A 47 3.17 19.32 7.78
CA VAL A 47 4.20 19.99 8.58
C VAL A 47 5.56 19.29 8.37
N LEU A 48 6.53 20.01 7.82
CA LEU A 48 7.88 20.03 8.39
C LEU A 48 8.28 21.49 8.51
N LYS A 49 8.43 21.98 9.74
CA LYS A 49 9.14 23.24 10.00
C LYS A 49 10.58 23.02 9.53
N THR A 50 10.91 23.71 8.43
CA THR A 50 12.18 23.72 7.66
C THR A 50 12.62 22.37 7.08
N PRO A 51 12.38 22.10 5.77
CA PRO A 51 12.88 20.89 5.14
C PRO A 51 14.36 21.04 4.71
N PRO A 52 15.23 20.06 4.99
CA PRO A 52 16.49 19.88 4.26
C PRO A 52 16.19 19.56 2.78
N PRO A 53 17.16 19.73 1.86
CA PRO A 53 16.93 19.76 0.40
C PRO A 53 16.42 18.46 -0.27
N SER A 54 16.01 17.42 0.47
CA SER A 54 15.70 16.10 -0.07
C SER A 54 14.31 15.52 0.24
N HIS A 55 13.31 16.32 0.63
CA HIS A 55 11.93 15.81 0.75
C HIS A 55 11.15 15.90 -0.57
N GLN A 56 11.31 14.87 -1.40
CA GLN A 56 10.47 14.66 -2.58
C GLN A 56 9.03 14.37 -2.14
N THR A 57 8.08 15.18 -2.59
CA THR A 57 6.65 15.02 -2.29
C THR A 57 5.93 14.36 -3.45
N PHE A 58 5.12 13.34 -3.15
CA PHE A 58 4.31 12.60 -4.12
C PHE A 58 2.83 12.86 -3.86
N ASN A 59 2.02 13.04 -4.91
CA ASN A 59 0.59 13.33 -4.79
C ASN A 59 -0.26 12.07 -4.50
N CYS A 60 0.26 10.88 -4.78
CA CYS A 60 -0.37 9.61 -4.46
C CYS A 60 0.64 8.45 -4.51
N ALA A 61 0.22 7.28 -4.04
CA ALA A 61 1.02 6.05 -4.07
C ALA A 61 1.46 5.66 -5.48
N GLU A 62 0.61 5.87 -6.50
CA GLU A 62 0.97 5.56 -7.90
C GLU A 62 2.17 6.40 -8.37
N GLN A 63 2.21 7.70 -8.03
CA GLN A 63 3.34 8.56 -8.38
C GLN A 63 4.63 8.08 -7.73
N TYR A 64 4.57 7.72 -6.45
CA TYR A 64 5.71 7.15 -5.71
C TYR A 64 6.21 5.88 -6.40
N MET A 65 5.31 4.92 -6.67
CA MET A 65 5.67 3.64 -7.29
C MET A 65 6.31 3.84 -8.66
N MET A 66 5.74 4.71 -9.51
CA MET A 66 6.25 4.92 -10.87
C MET A 66 7.58 5.69 -10.87
N TYR A 67 7.73 6.68 -9.98
CA TYR A 67 9.00 7.39 -9.81
C TYR A 67 10.11 6.42 -9.37
N HIS A 68 9.84 5.57 -8.38
CA HIS A 68 10.81 4.59 -7.91
C HIS A 68 11.09 3.49 -8.94
N LYS A 69 10.13 3.17 -9.82
CA LYS A 69 10.37 2.34 -11.00
C LYS A 69 11.36 3.00 -11.94
N ALA A 70 11.13 4.25 -12.35
CA ALA A 70 12.05 5.00 -13.21
C ALA A 70 13.45 5.12 -12.58
N LYS A 71 13.50 5.43 -11.27
CA LYS A 71 14.74 5.47 -10.47
C LYS A 71 15.52 4.16 -10.47
N THR A 72 14.83 3.01 -10.47
CA THR A 72 15.48 1.68 -10.51
C THR A 72 16.24 1.43 -11.82
N PHE A 73 15.84 2.10 -12.90
CA PHE A 73 16.43 1.98 -14.23
C PHE A 73 17.21 3.21 -14.67
N ASP A 74 17.52 4.11 -13.73
CA ASP A 74 18.25 5.35 -13.96
C ASP A 74 17.64 6.25 -15.05
N ASP A 75 16.32 6.11 -15.28
CA ASP A 75 15.57 6.88 -16.28
C ASP A 75 15.12 8.22 -15.68
N ARG A 76 16.01 9.21 -15.78
CA ARG A 76 15.79 10.58 -15.26
C ARG A 76 14.66 11.32 -15.96
N ASP A 77 14.52 11.12 -17.26
CA ASP A 77 13.47 11.77 -18.04
C ASP A 77 12.08 11.28 -17.59
N SER A 78 11.90 9.97 -17.42
CA SER A 78 10.66 9.42 -16.87
C SER A 78 10.41 9.88 -15.45
N MET A 79 11.43 9.95 -14.59
CA MET A 79 11.28 10.49 -13.23
C MET A 79 10.68 11.90 -13.25
N ASP A 80 11.24 12.80 -14.06
CA ASP A 80 10.77 14.18 -14.17
C ASP A 80 9.35 14.28 -14.73
N LEU A 81 9.03 13.48 -15.76
CA LEU A 81 7.68 13.43 -16.33
C LEU A 81 6.66 12.90 -15.31
N ILE A 82 7.01 11.86 -14.56
CA ILE A 82 6.15 11.27 -13.52
C ILE A 82 5.91 12.29 -12.40
N MET A 83 6.93 13.04 -11.98
CA MET A 83 6.78 14.09 -10.97
C MET A 83 5.85 15.24 -11.42
N LYS A 84 5.81 15.54 -12.72
CA LYS A 84 4.90 16.55 -13.30
C LYS A 84 3.47 16.04 -13.52
N ALA A 85 3.25 14.73 -13.50
CA ALA A 85 1.94 14.12 -13.76
C ALA A 85 0.96 14.29 -12.58
N LYS A 86 -0.25 14.75 -12.89
CA LYS A 86 -1.27 15.14 -11.89
C LYS A 86 -2.21 14.01 -11.49
N THR A 87 -2.26 12.93 -12.27
CA THR A 87 -3.22 11.84 -12.07
C THR A 87 -2.54 10.48 -12.07
N GLY A 88 -3.07 9.54 -11.29
CA GLY A 88 -2.59 8.15 -11.27
C GLY A 88 -2.60 7.51 -12.65
N LYS A 89 -3.61 7.79 -13.49
CA LYS A 89 -3.68 7.31 -14.87
C LYS A 89 -2.48 7.76 -15.71
N GLN A 90 -2.09 9.04 -15.61
CA GLN A 90 -0.93 9.58 -16.32
C GLN A 90 0.37 8.98 -15.78
N GLN A 91 0.52 8.91 -14.46
CA GLN A 91 1.70 8.35 -13.80
C GLN A 91 1.93 6.91 -14.22
N LYS A 92 0.89 6.07 -14.17
CA LYS A 92 0.94 4.69 -14.62
C LYS A 92 1.28 4.56 -16.11
N ALA A 93 0.71 5.43 -16.95
CA ALA A 93 1.02 5.45 -18.37
C ALA A 93 2.50 5.79 -18.65
N LEU A 94 3.08 6.71 -17.88
CA LEU A 94 4.50 7.05 -17.94
C LEU A 94 5.38 5.91 -17.39
N GLY A 95 4.98 5.29 -16.28
CA GLY A 95 5.70 4.15 -15.70
C GLY A 95 5.79 2.91 -16.61
N ARG A 96 4.88 2.78 -17.60
CA ARG A 96 4.97 1.76 -18.66
C ARG A 96 6.01 2.08 -19.73
N LYS A 97 6.43 3.33 -19.84
CA LYS A 97 7.39 3.82 -20.83
C LYS A 97 8.80 4.01 -20.26
N VAL A 98 9.04 3.57 -19.02
CA VAL A 98 10.37 3.63 -18.38
C VAL A 98 11.39 2.90 -19.25
N ALA A 99 12.45 3.61 -19.63
CA ALA A 99 13.54 3.10 -20.43
C ALA A 99 14.32 2.01 -19.67
N ASN A 100 15.01 1.14 -20.42
CA ASN A 100 15.87 0.09 -19.89
C ASN A 100 15.17 -0.88 -18.91
N PHE A 101 13.84 -1.01 -19.02
CA PHE A 101 13.07 -1.85 -18.13
C PHE A 101 13.51 -3.31 -18.22
N ASN A 102 13.88 -3.88 -17.07
CA ASN A 102 14.19 -5.29 -16.91
C ASN A 102 13.28 -5.89 -15.85
N GLN A 103 12.44 -6.85 -16.28
CA GLN A 103 11.44 -7.48 -15.42
C GLN A 103 12.07 -8.15 -14.19
N LYS A 104 13.18 -8.89 -14.36
CA LYS A 104 13.86 -9.59 -13.25
C LYS A 104 14.42 -8.61 -12.21
N LYS A 105 15.03 -7.50 -12.66
CA LYS A 105 15.51 -6.43 -11.76
C LYS A 105 14.35 -5.79 -11.01
N TRP A 106 13.23 -5.51 -11.71
CA TRP A 106 12.04 -4.94 -11.10
C TRP A 106 11.40 -5.88 -10.06
N ASP A 107 11.29 -7.16 -10.38
CA ASP A 107 10.74 -8.17 -9.48
C ASP A 107 11.52 -8.27 -8.15
N GLY A 108 12.82 -8.01 -8.18
CA GLY A 108 13.66 -7.99 -6.98
C GLY A 108 13.44 -6.79 -6.04
N VAL A 109 12.77 -5.72 -6.49
CA VAL A 109 12.62 -4.49 -5.70
C VAL A 109 11.17 -4.02 -5.52
N CYS A 110 10.26 -4.42 -6.41
CA CYS A 110 8.94 -3.80 -6.49
C CYS A 110 8.07 -4.09 -5.27
N ASP A 111 8.16 -5.28 -4.65
CA ASP A 111 7.40 -5.58 -3.42
C ASP A 111 7.70 -4.57 -2.31
N ARG A 112 8.98 -4.24 -2.10
CA ARG A 112 9.38 -3.26 -1.07
C ARG A 112 8.91 -1.86 -1.40
N ILE A 113 8.92 -1.49 -2.69
CA ILE A 113 8.43 -0.18 -3.15
C ILE A 113 6.91 -0.08 -2.91
N VAL A 114 6.15 -1.11 -3.25
CA VAL A 114 4.70 -1.14 -3.04
C VAL A 114 4.37 -1.16 -1.55
N GLU A 115 5.07 -1.97 -0.75
CA GLU A 115 4.94 -1.98 0.71
C GLU A 115 5.18 -0.60 1.33
N GLN A 116 6.25 0.08 0.94
CA GLN A 116 6.55 1.43 1.42
C GLN A 116 5.49 2.45 0.96
N ALA A 117 5.01 2.35 -0.29
CA ALA A 117 3.93 3.20 -0.78
C ALA A 117 2.63 2.99 0.00
N SER A 118 2.28 1.74 0.28
CA SER A 118 1.14 1.35 1.11
C SER A 118 1.30 1.90 2.52
N PHE A 119 2.46 1.73 3.16
CA PHE A 119 2.70 2.29 4.49
C PHE A 119 2.57 3.82 4.52
N LEU A 120 3.20 4.54 3.57
CA LEU A 120 3.12 6.00 3.49
C LEU A 120 1.68 6.49 3.29
N LYS A 121 0.91 5.82 2.43
CA LYS A 121 -0.51 6.15 2.18
C LYS A 121 -1.35 6.06 3.46
N HIS A 122 -1.16 5.01 4.24
CA HIS A 122 -1.97 4.74 5.43
C HIS A 122 -1.46 5.49 6.65
N SER A 123 -0.13 5.62 6.85
CA SER A 123 0.46 6.39 7.96
C SER A 123 0.08 7.87 7.93
N GLN A 124 -0.05 8.46 6.74
CA GLN A 124 -0.35 9.90 6.59
C GLN A 124 -1.85 10.24 6.68
N ASN A 125 -2.74 9.26 6.64
CA ASN A 125 -4.19 9.47 6.65
C ASN A 125 -4.85 8.62 7.73
N GLN A 126 -5.31 9.26 8.81
CA GLN A 126 -5.88 8.59 9.98
C GLN A 126 -7.06 7.66 9.64
N ASN A 127 -7.92 8.04 8.69
CA ASN A 127 -9.05 7.19 8.28
C ASN A 127 -8.56 5.92 7.58
N PHE A 128 -7.63 6.06 6.63
CA PHE A 128 -7.06 4.90 5.96
C PHE A 128 -6.25 4.03 6.94
N MET A 129 -5.49 4.66 7.85
CA MET A 129 -4.79 3.94 8.91
C MET A 129 -5.74 3.06 9.71
N ALA A 130 -6.84 3.64 10.21
CA ALA A 130 -7.84 2.93 11.00
C ALA A 130 -8.50 1.80 10.20
N GLU A 131 -8.87 2.05 8.94
CA GLU A 131 -9.44 1.02 8.06
C GLU A 131 -8.48 -0.16 7.86
N LEU A 132 -7.20 0.11 7.61
CA LEU A 132 -6.21 -0.95 7.42
C LEU A 132 -5.95 -1.72 8.72
N LYS A 133 -5.84 -1.02 9.86
CA LYS A 133 -5.67 -1.64 11.20
C LYS A 133 -6.86 -2.52 11.57
N ALA A 134 -8.08 -2.12 11.22
CA ALA A 134 -9.30 -2.91 11.48
C ALA A 134 -9.30 -4.29 10.79
N THR A 135 -8.41 -4.51 9.82
CA THR A 135 -8.24 -5.82 9.14
C THR A 135 -7.27 -6.76 9.86
N ARG A 136 -6.88 -6.46 11.10
CA ARG A 136 -5.98 -7.31 11.91
C ARG A 136 -6.50 -8.74 11.97
N GLY A 137 -5.60 -9.70 11.76
CA GLY A 137 -5.93 -11.13 11.75
C GLY A 137 -6.58 -11.63 10.45
N LEU A 138 -6.86 -10.75 9.48
CA LEU A 138 -7.40 -11.12 8.18
C LEU A 138 -6.29 -11.21 7.13
N ILE A 139 -6.49 -12.11 6.16
CA ILE A 139 -5.68 -12.16 4.94
C ILE A 139 -6.31 -11.22 3.91
N LEU A 140 -5.58 -10.17 3.52
CA LEU A 140 -6.03 -9.23 2.50
C LEU A 140 -5.76 -9.78 1.11
N VAL A 141 -6.74 -9.67 0.21
CA VAL A 141 -6.60 -10.12 -1.19
C VAL A 141 -7.17 -9.14 -2.20
N GLU A 142 -6.45 -8.95 -3.30
CA GLU A 142 -6.96 -8.30 -4.51
C GLU A 142 -7.58 -9.37 -5.43
N ALA A 143 -8.91 -9.46 -5.41
CA ALA A 143 -9.67 -10.43 -6.20
C ALA A 143 -9.91 -9.91 -7.62
N SER A 144 -8.88 -10.05 -8.46
CA SER A 144 -8.92 -9.72 -9.88
C SER A 144 -8.68 -10.97 -10.74
N PRO A 145 -9.63 -11.36 -11.62
CA PRO A 145 -9.44 -12.45 -12.59
C PRO A 145 -8.32 -12.21 -13.60
N LEU A 146 -7.89 -10.95 -13.76
CA LEU A 146 -6.94 -10.52 -14.77
C LEU A 146 -5.51 -10.35 -14.21
N ASP A 147 -5.33 -10.57 -12.91
CA ASP A 147 -4.08 -10.31 -12.22
C ASP A 147 -3.69 -11.49 -11.33
N ASN A 148 -2.75 -12.30 -11.82
CA ASN A 148 -2.24 -13.48 -11.13
C ASN A 148 -0.98 -13.21 -10.29
N VAL A 149 -0.52 -11.95 -10.26
CA VAL A 149 0.75 -11.55 -9.63
C VAL A 149 0.48 -10.66 -8.42
N TRP A 150 -0.16 -9.52 -8.63
CA TRP A 150 -0.56 -8.61 -7.56
C TRP A 150 -1.90 -9.01 -6.96
N GLY A 151 -2.81 -9.54 -7.80
CA GLY A 151 -4.05 -10.19 -7.39
C GLY A 151 -3.93 -11.72 -7.28
N ILE A 152 -5.06 -12.37 -7.02
CA ILE A 152 -5.17 -13.83 -6.87
C ILE A 152 -5.64 -14.56 -8.15
N GLY A 153 -5.85 -13.84 -9.26
CA GLY A 153 -6.31 -14.43 -10.52
C GLY A 153 -7.76 -14.90 -10.54
N MET A 154 -8.55 -14.45 -9.56
CA MET A 154 -9.93 -14.87 -9.37
C MET A 154 -10.81 -13.68 -9.00
N GLY A 155 -12.08 -13.74 -9.40
CA GLY A 155 -13.06 -12.73 -9.02
C GLY A 155 -13.50 -12.90 -7.57
N ALA A 156 -14.01 -11.82 -6.97
CA ALA A 156 -14.48 -11.83 -5.58
C ALA A 156 -15.63 -12.83 -5.30
N ASP A 157 -16.39 -13.14 -6.35
CA ASP A 157 -17.54 -14.03 -6.29
C ASP A 157 -17.16 -15.50 -6.54
N ASP A 158 -15.92 -15.77 -6.96
CA ASP A 158 -15.41 -17.14 -7.08
C ASP A 158 -15.20 -17.71 -5.67
N PRO A 159 -15.82 -18.84 -5.29
CA PRO A 159 -15.63 -19.44 -3.97
C PRO A 159 -14.16 -19.74 -3.64
N ARG A 160 -13.34 -20.07 -4.65
CA ARG A 160 -11.90 -20.33 -4.51
C ARG A 160 -11.12 -19.10 -4.05
N SER A 161 -11.65 -17.88 -4.27
CA SER A 161 -11.02 -16.64 -3.80
C SER A 161 -10.83 -16.57 -2.28
N ARG A 162 -11.58 -17.38 -1.51
CA ARG A 162 -11.50 -17.47 -0.05
C ARG A 162 -10.54 -18.54 0.46
N ASP A 163 -9.98 -19.35 -0.43
CA ASP A 163 -9.08 -20.44 -0.06
C ASP A 163 -7.66 -20.16 -0.61
N PRO A 164 -6.71 -19.75 0.25
CA PRO A 164 -5.33 -19.49 -0.15
C PRO A 164 -4.63 -20.65 -0.86
N SER A 165 -5.05 -21.91 -0.62
CA SER A 165 -4.46 -23.08 -1.26
C SER A 165 -4.77 -23.18 -2.75
N THR A 166 -5.80 -22.46 -3.21
CA THR A 166 -6.23 -22.46 -4.62
C THR A 166 -5.59 -21.35 -5.44
N TRP A 167 -4.90 -20.40 -4.82
CA TRP A 167 -4.32 -19.25 -5.51
C TRP A 167 -3.02 -19.62 -6.24
N PRO A 168 -2.65 -18.90 -7.31
CA PRO A 168 -1.37 -19.12 -7.96
C PRO A 168 -0.20 -18.91 -6.98
N PRO A 169 0.90 -19.71 -7.04
CA PRO A 169 1.96 -19.70 -6.02
C PRO A 169 2.64 -18.35 -5.76
N LYS A 170 2.75 -17.49 -6.78
CA LYS A 170 3.42 -16.17 -6.69
C LYS A 170 2.43 -14.99 -6.72
N SER A 171 1.18 -15.24 -6.34
CA SER A 171 0.09 -14.26 -6.36
C SER A 171 -0.04 -13.44 -5.06
N ASN A 172 -1.04 -12.56 -5.05
CA ASN A 172 -1.44 -11.73 -3.91
C ASN A 172 -0.33 -10.84 -3.34
N ARG A 173 0.58 -10.33 -4.20
CA ARG A 173 1.65 -9.43 -3.76
C ARG A 173 1.11 -8.14 -3.14
N LEU A 174 -0.02 -7.62 -3.63
CA LEU A 174 -0.64 -6.41 -3.06
C LEU A 174 -1.18 -6.67 -1.65
N GLY A 175 -1.91 -7.78 -1.45
CA GLY A 175 -2.40 -8.17 -0.14
C GLY A 175 -1.27 -8.35 0.86
N LYS A 176 -0.19 -9.02 0.46
CA LYS A 176 1.04 -9.17 1.27
C LYS A 176 1.65 -7.81 1.64
N ALA A 177 1.77 -6.88 0.68
CA ALA A 177 2.28 -5.54 0.94
C ALA A 177 1.41 -4.74 1.93
N LEU A 178 0.08 -4.81 1.79
CA LEU A 178 -0.86 -4.16 2.71
C LEU A 178 -0.80 -4.76 4.12
N MET A 179 -0.69 -6.08 4.25
CA MET A 179 -0.56 -6.74 5.55
C MET A 179 0.75 -6.36 6.24
N LYS A 180 1.88 -6.30 5.52
CA LYS A 180 3.14 -5.80 6.09
C LYS A 180 3.06 -4.34 6.52
N ALA A 181 2.43 -3.49 5.71
CA ALA A 181 2.19 -2.09 6.06
C ALA A 181 1.30 -1.97 7.32
N ARG A 182 0.24 -2.79 7.42
CA ARG A 182 -0.62 -2.88 8.62
C ARG A 182 0.19 -3.28 9.85
N ASP A 183 0.99 -4.34 9.73
CA ASP A 183 1.75 -4.87 10.86
C ASP A 183 2.77 -3.84 11.37
N ARG A 184 3.42 -3.10 10.46
CA ARG A 184 4.27 -1.95 10.82
C ARG A 184 3.51 -0.87 11.58
N LEU A 185 2.34 -0.46 11.08
CA LEU A 185 1.51 0.56 11.73
C LEU A 185 0.98 0.16 13.11
N LEU A 186 0.87 -1.14 13.40
CA LEU A 186 0.45 -1.67 14.70
C LEU A 186 1.62 -1.75 15.70
N LEU A 187 2.85 -1.93 15.22
CA LEU A 187 4.05 -1.91 16.08
C LEU A 187 4.31 -0.51 16.63
N ASP A 188 4.18 0.51 15.78
CA ASP A 188 4.36 1.92 16.17
C ASP A 188 3.42 2.33 17.34
N GLU A 189 2.24 1.69 17.49
CA GLU A 189 1.32 1.93 18.63
C GLU A 189 1.71 1.20 19.91
N GLY A 190 2.28 -0.01 19.80
CA GLY A 190 2.70 -0.81 20.96
C GLY A 190 3.82 -0.13 21.76
N GLU A 191 4.68 0.64 21.08
CA GLU A 191 5.73 1.44 21.70
C GLU A 191 5.16 2.69 22.41
N GLU A 192 4.13 3.32 21.85
CA GLU A 192 3.45 4.47 22.47
C GLU A 192 2.65 4.07 23.73
N GLU A 193 2.02 2.88 23.75
CA GLU A 193 1.30 2.38 24.93
C GLU A 193 2.23 1.86 26.04
N GLY A 194 3.37 1.27 25.69
CA GLY A 194 4.39 0.82 26.66
C GLY A 194 5.01 1.97 27.45
N THR A 195 5.28 3.09 26.77
CA THR A 195 5.87 4.28 27.38
C THR A 195 4.93 4.96 28.39
N LYS A 196 3.61 4.85 28.22
CA LYS A 196 2.62 5.41 29.17
C LYS A 196 2.46 4.57 30.45
N LYS A 197 2.80 3.28 30.43
CA LYS A 197 2.69 2.42 31.62
C LYS A 197 3.85 2.62 32.60
N GLU A 198 5.07 2.87 32.12
CA GLU A 198 6.24 3.10 32.99
C GLU A 198 6.19 4.44 33.74
N GLN A 199 5.43 5.43 33.27
CA GLN A 199 5.28 6.73 33.94
C GLN A 199 4.19 6.75 35.03
N GLY A 200 3.46 5.64 35.23
CA GLY A 200 2.42 5.50 36.25
C GLY A 200 2.88 4.90 37.58
N GLU A 201 4.15 4.46 37.69
CA GLU A 201 4.67 3.69 38.82
C GLU A 201 5.83 4.41 39.56
N GLN A 202 5.77 5.75 39.63
CA GLN A 202 6.61 6.56 40.52
C GLN A 202 5.74 7.64 41.17
N GLY A 203 5.06 7.29 42.25
CA GLY A 203 4.17 8.20 42.96
C GLY A 203 3.59 7.60 44.22
N GLY A 204 4.43 7.05 45.09
CA GLY A 204 4.01 6.55 46.39
C GLY A 204 5.17 6.37 47.35
N GLU A 205 5.59 7.45 48.02
CA GLU A 205 6.28 7.35 49.32
C GLU A 205 6.27 8.68 50.09
N GLY A 206 5.89 8.59 51.38
CA GLY A 206 6.09 9.57 52.46
C GLY A 206 4.97 10.59 52.63
N GLY A 207 4.37 10.85 53.79
CA GLY A 207 4.53 10.50 55.21
C GLY A 207 3.38 11.24 55.93
N GLY A 208 2.73 10.75 56.97
CA GLY A 208 3.32 10.49 58.28
C GLY A 208 3.43 11.79 59.08
N GLU A 209 2.32 12.23 59.71
CA GLU A 209 2.20 12.75 61.09
C GLU A 209 0.74 13.09 61.43
#